data_AF-A0A968U5X4-F1
#
_entry.id   AF-A0A968U5X4-F1
#
_cell.length_a   1.000
_cell.length_b   1.000
_cell.length_c   1.000
_cell.angle_alpha   90.00
_cell.angle_beta   90.00
_cell.angle_gamma   90.00
#
_symmetry.space_group_name_H-M   'P 1'
#
loop_
_entity.id
_entity.type
_entity.pdbx_description
1 polymer ?
#
loop_
_entity_poly.entity_id
_entity_poly.type
_entity_poly.pdbx_seq_one_letter_code
_entity_poly.pdbx_strand_id
1 'polypeptide(L)'
;MINEKQAKILLSECEQWLGTDLSELRKKLRNDHENTKSALWELIVLHATAASIVSKYNENANRKIIASSIQHEPTLASPDIILQPDDCQSLYIEVAYIEPRNQQQEEEVKDFPRWVRKKLFKGGIKYAKSLRIRLNPADSAKDVQVPPRECWKQQLKTDGWKVFVEELSSQQLPSTWLLEEANVIVEAEGVEESSFVSSSFPAQNIPETAKDNPIYETIERKAEQAKQTWEGKYGSKEPLVLVIGASESLHQIRGDDALSSIQLQKAVYSALADTDKWDWTTILNLTDNRSWPWAMRRQRVSGSGFISAVVIVTVRNEYSGLGYGWQKEAKRFIIKNPHPIVPLTAEQERFLEQINFDRIKYGSGLENWEQSQKNQPTPLLNRYLRESEGHFVFTPKSDFAFNVEIPCELFARFLVGDITADEVWDNHRLNIKSDTPSNPSLEETIGRCLRAAANIRQPIVNVEFIQGNSQLREESRIRLEFGTFSDSCKNGKDCLKDSADSDTTGAFSVTLSTSLITCLLAGKTTAEEAWKGEKRQEIGDFLREAVNKGQEIIDSILDQGVSVPKCEPQITFRFGVAMNTSIREDKKVLREIKKQKKQKKSS
;
A
#
# COMPACT_ATOMS: atom_id res chain seq x y z
N MET A 1 -4.61 0.17 -0.71
CA MET A 1 -4.91 -1.28 -0.94
C MET A 1 -3.96 -2.09 -0.04
N ILE A 2 -3.92 -3.43 -0.12
CA ILE A 2 -2.85 -4.23 0.49
C ILE A 2 -1.52 -4.04 -0.26
N ASN A 3 -0.37 -4.24 0.39
CA ASN A 3 0.95 -4.16 -0.27
C ASN A 3 1.37 -5.52 -0.85
N GLU A 4 2.50 -5.54 -1.58
CA GLU A 4 2.97 -6.77 -2.27
C GLU A 4 3.28 -7.92 -1.31
N LYS A 5 3.88 -7.63 -0.16
CA LYS A 5 4.20 -8.63 0.87
C LYS A 5 2.93 -9.24 1.45
N GLN A 6 1.94 -8.42 1.79
CA GLN A 6 0.63 -8.87 2.24
C GLN A 6 -0.05 -9.73 1.17
N ALA A 7 -0.08 -9.28 -0.09
CA ALA A 7 -0.70 -10.06 -1.16
C ALA A 7 -0.05 -11.45 -1.34
N LYS A 8 1.28 -11.55 -1.21
CA LYS A 8 1.98 -12.85 -1.23
C LYS A 8 1.52 -13.77 -0.10
N ILE A 9 1.39 -13.22 1.12
CA ILE A 9 0.96 -13.99 2.29
C ILE A 9 -0.49 -14.43 2.13
N LEU A 10 -1.40 -13.52 1.79
CA LEU A 10 -2.82 -13.85 1.59
C LEU A 10 -3.00 -14.89 0.48
N LEU A 11 -2.25 -14.78 -0.61
CA LEU A 11 -2.27 -15.76 -1.71
C LEU A 11 -1.80 -17.13 -1.23
N SER A 12 -0.67 -17.20 -0.52
CA SER A 12 -0.14 -18.44 0.04
C SER A 12 -1.09 -19.07 1.07
N GLU A 13 -1.73 -18.27 1.90
CA GLU A 13 -2.74 -18.74 2.86
C GLU A 13 -3.96 -19.31 2.14
N CYS A 14 -4.45 -18.63 1.10
CA CYS A 14 -5.56 -19.13 0.28
C CYS A 14 -5.22 -20.46 -0.41
N GLU A 15 -4.06 -20.55 -1.07
CA GLU A 15 -3.59 -21.78 -1.72
C GLU A 15 -3.45 -22.93 -0.70
N GLN A 16 -2.95 -22.62 0.50
CA GLN A 16 -2.84 -23.58 1.58
C GLN A 16 -4.22 -24.05 2.08
N TRP A 17 -5.19 -23.16 2.23
CA TRP A 17 -6.53 -23.49 2.71
C TRP A 17 -7.36 -24.25 1.68
N LEU A 18 -7.25 -23.86 0.41
CA LEU A 18 -7.99 -24.47 -0.70
C LEU A 18 -7.33 -25.77 -1.20
N GLY A 19 -6.03 -25.95 -0.95
CA GLY A 19 -5.28 -27.11 -1.43
C GLY A 19 -5.03 -27.09 -2.94
N THR A 20 -5.12 -25.93 -3.58
CA THR A 20 -4.96 -25.73 -5.03
C THR A 20 -4.04 -24.54 -5.32
N ASP A 21 -3.31 -24.60 -6.44
CA ASP A 21 -2.46 -23.49 -6.89
C ASP A 21 -3.30 -22.44 -7.63
N LEU A 22 -3.29 -21.19 -7.16
CA LEU A 22 -4.09 -20.08 -7.70
C LEU A 22 -3.35 -19.39 -8.86
N SER A 23 -2.99 -20.19 -9.87
CA SER A 23 -2.07 -19.78 -10.95
C SER A 23 -2.58 -18.60 -11.81
N GLU A 24 -3.87 -18.53 -12.12
CA GLU A 24 -4.45 -17.43 -12.89
C GLU A 24 -4.57 -16.14 -12.06
N LEU A 25 -5.02 -16.20 -10.81
CA LEU A 25 -4.99 -15.06 -9.90
C LEU A 25 -3.55 -14.53 -9.71
N ARG A 26 -2.57 -15.42 -9.55
CA ARG A 26 -1.15 -15.07 -9.49
C ARG A 26 -0.68 -14.38 -10.78
N LYS A 27 -1.13 -14.83 -11.95
CA LYS A 27 -0.83 -14.22 -13.25
C LYS A 27 -1.48 -12.85 -13.42
N LYS A 28 -2.73 -12.67 -12.99
CA LYS A 28 -3.42 -11.36 -12.93
C LYS A 28 -2.62 -10.37 -12.06
N LEU A 29 -2.17 -10.80 -10.88
CA LEU A 29 -1.35 -9.99 -9.97
C LEU A 29 0.05 -9.64 -10.52
N ARG A 30 0.57 -10.43 -11.46
CA ARG A 30 1.91 -10.25 -12.09
C ARG A 30 1.87 -9.32 -13.30
N ASN A 31 0.94 -9.52 -14.22
CA ASN A 31 1.07 -9.06 -15.60
C ASN A 31 0.20 -7.86 -15.98
N ASP A 32 -0.82 -7.53 -15.17
CA ASP A 32 -1.87 -6.62 -15.60
C ASP A 32 -1.91 -5.35 -14.75
N HIS A 33 -1.10 -4.36 -15.15
CA HIS A 33 -1.04 -3.07 -14.47
C HIS A 33 -2.41 -2.36 -14.46
N GLU A 34 -3.28 -2.63 -15.43
CA GLU A 34 -4.61 -2.03 -15.52
C GLU A 34 -5.63 -2.74 -14.59
N ASN A 35 -5.48 -4.04 -14.36
CA ASN A 35 -6.42 -4.82 -13.51
C ASN A 35 -5.88 -5.21 -12.14
N THR A 36 -4.72 -4.69 -11.73
CA THR A 36 -4.07 -5.11 -10.48
C THR A 36 -4.96 -4.86 -9.27
N LYS A 37 -5.68 -3.72 -9.21
CA LYS A 37 -6.59 -3.43 -8.09
C LYS A 37 -7.76 -4.41 -8.00
N SER A 38 -8.35 -4.76 -9.13
CA SER A 38 -9.43 -5.75 -9.19
C SER A 38 -8.94 -7.13 -8.73
N ALA A 39 -7.76 -7.56 -9.18
CA ALA A 39 -7.17 -8.83 -8.77
C ALA A 39 -6.80 -8.86 -7.27
N LEU A 40 -6.30 -7.74 -6.72
CA LEU A 40 -6.06 -7.63 -5.28
C LEU A 40 -7.36 -7.69 -4.48
N TRP A 41 -8.42 -7.07 -4.98
CA TRP A 41 -9.72 -7.14 -4.37
C TRP A 41 -10.31 -8.56 -4.39
N GLU A 42 -10.18 -9.25 -5.53
CA GLU A 42 -10.53 -10.67 -5.67
C GLU A 42 -9.83 -11.54 -4.62
N LEU A 43 -8.52 -11.35 -4.45
CA LEU A 43 -7.73 -12.04 -3.42
C LEU A 43 -8.23 -11.72 -1.99
N ILE A 44 -8.56 -10.46 -1.72
CA ILE A 44 -9.09 -10.01 -0.41
C ILE A 44 -10.43 -10.68 -0.10
N VAL A 45 -11.34 -10.75 -1.08
CA VAL A 45 -12.65 -11.39 -0.91
C VAL A 45 -12.49 -12.90 -0.71
N LEU A 46 -11.63 -13.54 -1.49
CA LEU A 46 -11.33 -14.97 -1.35
C LEU A 46 -10.77 -15.29 0.04
N HIS A 47 -9.79 -14.51 0.48
CA HIS A 47 -9.18 -14.66 1.80
C HIS A 47 -10.18 -14.46 2.94
N ALA A 48 -10.96 -13.37 2.91
CA ALA A 48 -11.95 -13.09 3.95
C ALA A 48 -13.01 -14.19 4.03
N THR A 49 -13.45 -14.72 2.88
CA THR A 49 -14.41 -15.82 2.81
C THR A 49 -13.83 -17.10 3.39
N ALA A 50 -12.62 -17.49 2.97
CA ALA A 50 -11.95 -18.67 3.50
C ALA A 50 -11.66 -18.56 5.00
N ALA A 51 -11.20 -17.40 5.47
CA ALA A 51 -10.90 -17.16 6.87
C ALA A 51 -12.14 -17.20 7.77
N SER A 52 -13.33 -16.83 7.26
CA SER A 52 -14.58 -16.96 8.00
C SER A 52 -14.99 -18.43 8.16
N ILE A 53 -14.79 -19.28 7.14
CA ILE A 53 -14.97 -20.73 7.27
C ILE A 53 -13.95 -21.30 8.27
N VAL A 54 -12.68 -20.94 8.15
CA VAL A 54 -11.63 -21.38 9.09
C VAL A 54 -12.01 -21.07 10.52
N SER A 55 -12.49 -19.86 10.82
CA SER A 55 -12.82 -19.50 12.21
C SER A 55 -14.03 -20.24 12.79
N LYS A 56 -14.84 -20.89 11.95
CA LYS A 56 -15.98 -21.68 12.37
C LYS A 56 -15.60 -23.11 12.75
N TYR A 57 -14.50 -23.63 12.21
CA TYR A 57 -14.03 -25.00 12.42
C TYR A 57 -12.66 -25.01 13.13
N ASN A 58 -12.46 -25.86 14.14
CA ASN A 58 -11.19 -25.90 14.90
C ASN A 58 -9.96 -26.11 13.99
N GLU A 59 -8.88 -25.35 14.24
CA GLU A 59 -7.68 -25.20 13.38
C GLU A 59 -7.09 -26.50 12.79
N ASN A 60 -7.18 -27.63 13.51
CA ASN A 60 -6.55 -28.89 13.13
C ASN A 60 -7.34 -29.77 12.14
N ALA A 61 -8.60 -29.45 11.81
CA ALA A 61 -9.45 -30.25 10.91
C ALA A 61 -9.70 -29.61 9.52
N ASN A 62 -9.06 -28.48 9.22
CA ASN A 62 -9.68 -27.43 8.39
C ASN A 62 -9.48 -27.53 6.87
N ARG A 63 -8.38 -28.11 6.36
CA ARG A 63 -8.12 -28.05 4.90
C ARG A 63 -9.16 -28.78 4.05
N LYS A 64 -9.57 -29.99 4.46
CA LYS A 64 -10.52 -30.79 3.67
C LYS A 64 -11.90 -30.14 3.61
N ILE A 65 -12.33 -29.51 4.71
CA ILE A 65 -13.61 -28.81 4.81
C ILE A 65 -13.60 -27.55 3.94
N ILE A 66 -12.53 -26.76 3.97
CA ILE A 66 -12.44 -25.53 3.17
C ILE A 66 -12.37 -25.85 1.68
N ALA A 67 -11.53 -26.81 1.29
CA ALA A 67 -11.40 -27.26 -0.10
C ALA A 67 -12.71 -27.81 -0.69
N SER A 68 -13.59 -28.38 0.15
CA SER A 68 -14.93 -28.80 -0.29
C SER A 68 -15.96 -27.66 -0.27
N SER A 69 -15.72 -26.59 0.49
CA SER A 69 -16.68 -25.49 0.70
C SER A 69 -16.44 -24.30 -0.22
N ILE A 70 -15.23 -24.13 -0.78
CA ILE A 70 -14.89 -23.01 -1.66
C ILE A 70 -14.27 -23.54 -2.94
N GLN A 71 -14.78 -23.08 -4.08
CA GLN A 71 -14.14 -23.23 -5.39
C GLN A 71 -13.92 -21.83 -5.98
N HIS A 72 -12.70 -21.57 -6.44
CA HIS A 72 -12.31 -20.31 -7.10
C HIS A 72 -12.02 -20.59 -8.58
N GLU A 73 -12.55 -19.75 -9.48
CA GLU A 73 -12.42 -19.87 -10.94
C GLU A 73 -12.68 -21.28 -11.52
N PRO A 74 -13.82 -21.95 -11.25
CA PRO A 74 -13.99 -23.35 -11.65
C PRO A 74 -14.06 -23.58 -13.17
N THR A 75 -14.51 -22.61 -13.98
CA THR A 75 -14.50 -22.63 -15.47
C THR A 75 -14.61 -21.23 -16.11
N LEU A 76 -14.33 -21.12 -17.42
CA LEU A 76 -14.71 -19.94 -18.22
C LEU A 76 -16.25 -19.81 -18.23
N ALA A 77 -16.77 -18.70 -17.71
CA ALA A 77 -18.20 -18.42 -17.49
C ALA A 77 -18.81 -18.99 -16.18
N SER A 78 -17.99 -19.17 -15.16
CA SER A 78 -18.42 -19.42 -13.77
C SER A 78 -18.26 -18.17 -12.91
N PRO A 79 -18.96 -18.06 -11.76
CA PRO A 79 -18.69 -16.98 -10.81
C PRO A 79 -17.24 -17.04 -10.33
N ASP A 80 -16.71 -15.88 -9.91
CA ASP A 80 -15.35 -15.78 -9.36
C ASP A 80 -15.16 -16.76 -8.19
N ILE A 81 -16.16 -16.91 -7.31
CA ILE A 81 -16.15 -17.84 -6.19
C ILE A 81 -17.49 -18.59 -6.09
N ILE A 82 -17.43 -19.92 -6.01
CA ILE A 82 -18.54 -20.76 -5.56
C ILE A 82 -18.31 -21.09 -4.09
N LEU A 83 -19.30 -20.81 -3.27
CA LEU A 83 -19.26 -21.02 -1.84
C LEU A 83 -20.38 -21.95 -1.43
N GLN A 84 -20.05 -23.01 -0.71
CA GLN A 84 -20.98 -23.95 -0.10
C GLN A 84 -20.70 -23.99 1.40
N PRO A 85 -21.28 -23.05 2.18
CA PRO A 85 -21.06 -23.02 3.62
C PRO A 85 -21.92 -24.12 4.27
N ASP A 86 -21.29 -25.08 4.94
CA ASP A 86 -21.96 -26.25 5.53
C ASP A 86 -22.73 -27.12 4.49
N ASP A 87 -23.61 -28.01 4.96
CA ASP A 87 -24.56 -28.77 4.12
C ASP A 87 -25.66 -27.87 3.48
N CYS A 88 -25.46 -26.55 3.44
CA CYS A 88 -26.39 -25.62 2.81
C CYS A 88 -26.25 -25.65 1.27
N GLN A 89 -27.25 -25.08 0.60
CA GLN A 89 -27.18 -24.83 -0.83
C GLN A 89 -26.04 -23.84 -1.15
N SER A 90 -25.29 -24.13 -2.21
CA SER A 90 -24.23 -23.26 -2.72
C SER A 90 -24.77 -21.87 -3.06
N LEU A 91 -23.93 -20.86 -2.87
CA LEU A 91 -24.13 -19.49 -3.29
C LEU A 91 -22.96 -19.04 -4.16
N TYR A 92 -23.25 -18.17 -5.12
CA TYR A 92 -22.26 -17.64 -6.07
C TYR A 92 -21.83 -16.25 -5.64
N ILE A 93 -20.53 -15.98 -5.67
CA ILE A 93 -19.96 -14.68 -5.39
C ILE A 93 -19.26 -14.17 -6.66
N GLU A 94 -19.65 -12.97 -7.07
CA GLU A 94 -19.03 -12.23 -8.15
C GLU A 94 -18.33 -11.00 -7.57
N VAL A 95 -17.05 -10.84 -7.89
CA VAL A 95 -16.22 -9.79 -7.33
C VAL A 95 -16.10 -8.64 -8.31
N ALA A 96 -16.17 -7.42 -7.80
CA ALA A 96 -15.90 -6.22 -8.57
C ALA A 96 -15.16 -5.19 -7.72
N TYR A 97 -14.29 -4.42 -8.35
CA TYR A 97 -13.67 -3.26 -7.75
C TYR A 97 -14.08 -2.01 -8.52
N ILE A 98 -14.55 -0.99 -7.81
CA ILE A 98 -14.87 0.31 -8.40
C ILE A 98 -13.63 1.18 -8.35
N GLU A 99 -13.23 1.66 -9.51
CA GLU A 99 -12.20 2.67 -9.66
C GLU A 99 -12.81 4.07 -9.79
N PRO A 100 -12.07 5.13 -9.40
CA PRO A 100 -12.42 6.50 -9.72
C PRO A 100 -12.70 6.68 -11.21
N ARG A 101 -13.80 7.36 -11.54
CA ARG A 101 -14.12 7.75 -12.93
C ARG A 101 -12.98 8.47 -13.63
N ASN A 102 -12.20 9.25 -12.87
CA ASN A 102 -11.00 9.92 -13.36
C ASN A 102 -9.88 9.82 -12.31
N GLN A 103 -9.20 8.67 -12.29
CA GLN A 103 -8.09 8.41 -11.36
C GLN A 103 -6.97 9.47 -11.50
N GLN A 104 -6.64 9.88 -12.73
CA GLN A 104 -5.61 10.89 -12.97
C GLN A 104 -5.97 12.22 -12.30
N GLN A 105 -7.21 12.69 -12.47
CA GLN A 105 -7.65 13.95 -11.88
C GLN A 105 -7.66 13.88 -10.34
N GLU A 106 -8.13 12.78 -9.75
CA GLU A 106 -8.06 12.61 -8.28
C GLU A 106 -6.63 12.63 -7.75
N GLU A 107 -5.68 11.99 -8.46
CA GLU A 107 -4.26 12.03 -8.11
C GLU A 107 -3.69 13.44 -8.23
N GLU A 108 -4.04 14.16 -9.30
CA GLU A 108 -3.61 15.54 -9.50
C GLU A 108 -4.13 16.47 -8.40
N VAL A 109 -5.40 16.36 -8.01
CA VAL A 109 -5.99 17.14 -6.90
C VAL A 109 -5.28 16.87 -5.58
N LYS A 110 -4.95 15.60 -5.29
CA LYS A 110 -4.21 15.23 -4.07
C LYS A 110 -2.79 15.77 -4.07
N ASP A 111 -2.14 15.79 -5.22
CA ASP A 111 -0.74 16.20 -5.35
C ASP A 111 -0.54 17.70 -5.55
N PHE A 112 -1.55 18.41 -6.05
CA PHE A 112 -1.45 19.84 -6.35
C PHE A 112 -1.16 20.70 -5.11
N PRO A 113 -1.85 20.54 -3.95
CA PRO A 113 -1.51 21.25 -2.71
C PRO A 113 -0.07 21.00 -2.24
N ARG A 114 0.41 19.75 -2.35
CA ARG A 114 1.80 19.39 -2.02
C ARG A 114 2.78 20.11 -2.94
N TRP A 115 2.46 20.19 -4.22
CA TRP A 115 3.24 20.93 -5.20
C TRP A 115 3.26 22.43 -4.88
N VAL A 116 2.12 23.05 -4.56
CA VAL A 116 2.02 24.47 -4.16
C VAL A 116 2.94 24.76 -2.97
N ARG A 117 2.84 23.98 -1.88
CA ARG A 117 3.73 24.13 -0.71
C ARG A 117 5.20 24.05 -1.08
N LYS A 118 5.56 23.07 -1.93
CA LYS A 118 6.95 22.90 -2.41
C LYS A 118 7.42 24.12 -3.20
N LYS A 119 6.53 24.78 -3.95
CA LYS A 119 6.86 25.98 -4.73
C LYS A 119 6.97 27.23 -3.87
N LEU A 120 6.06 27.41 -2.91
CA LEU A 120 6.13 28.49 -1.91
C LEU A 120 7.43 28.42 -1.10
N PHE A 121 7.79 27.22 -0.61
CA PHE A 121 9.05 27.01 0.10
C PHE A 121 10.27 27.37 -0.75
N LYS A 122 10.28 26.96 -2.03
CA LYS A 122 11.34 27.35 -2.98
C LYS A 122 11.35 28.83 -3.33
N GLY A 123 10.20 29.51 -3.21
CA GLY A 123 10.05 30.94 -3.41
C GLY A 123 10.44 31.80 -2.20
N GLY A 124 10.92 31.20 -1.11
CA GLY A 124 11.41 31.92 0.07
C GLY A 124 10.40 32.03 1.22
N ILE A 125 9.20 31.47 1.10
CA ILE A 125 8.20 31.43 2.18
C ILE A 125 8.63 30.39 3.22
N LYS A 126 9.34 30.83 4.27
CA LYS A 126 9.95 29.96 5.29
C LYS A 126 8.95 29.06 6.01
N TYR A 127 7.74 29.56 6.25
CA TYR A 127 6.68 28.86 6.96
C TYR A 127 5.73 28.09 6.03
N ALA A 128 6.05 27.92 4.75
CA ALA A 128 5.20 27.20 3.79
C ALA A 128 4.88 25.76 4.18
N LYS A 129 5.73 25.12 5.01
CA LYS A 129 5.48 23.77 5.55
C LYS A 129 4.34 23.75 6.58
N SER A 130 4.07 24.88 7.22
CA SER A 130 3.01 25.05 8.22
C SER A 130 1.70 25.58 7.60
N LEU A 131 1.66 25.79 6.29
CA LEU A 131 0.48 26.30 5.59
C LEU A 131 -0.51 25.18 5.25
N ARG A 132 -1.78 25.40 5.60
CA ARG A 132 -2.90 24.62 5.11
C ARG A 132 -3.29 25.16 3.76
N ILE A 133 -3.16 24.31 2.75
CA ILE A 133 -3.59 24.61 1.39
C ILE A 133 -4.93 23.93 1.18
N ARG A 134 -5.97 24.73 0.99
CA ARG A 134 -7.32 24.30 0.62
C ARG A 134 -7.57 24.60 -0.86
N LEU A 135 -8.31 23.72 -1.51
CA LEU A 135 -8.85 23.96 -2.85
C LEU A 135 -10.35 24.17 -2.68
N ASN A 136 -10.84 25.34 -3.08
CA ASN A 136 -12.25 25.70 -3.04
C ASN A 136 -12.76 25.89 -4.49
N PRO A 137 -14.03 25.56 -4.80
CA PRO A 137 -14.59 25.88 -6.11
C PRO A 137 -14.73 27.39 -6.26
N ALA A 138 -14.35 27.94 -7.42
CA ALA A 138 -14.63 29.34 -7.74
C ALA A 138 -16.13 29.55 -8.04
N ASP A 139 -16.74 28.57 -8.70
CA ASP A 139 -18.17 28.41 -8.95
C ASP A 139 -18.64 27.10 -8.30
N SER A 140 -19.47 27.22 -7.26
CA SER A 140 -19.99 26.08 -6.49
C SER A 140 -20.91 25.17 -7.31
N ALA A 141 -21.38 25.60 -8.48
CA ALA A 141 -22.19 24.78 -9.37
C ALA A 141 -21.36 23.87 -10.28
N LYS A 142 -20.02 24.01 -10.27
CA LYS A 142 -19.11 23.24 -11.12
C LYS A 142 -18.14 22.44 -10.26
N ASP A 143 -17.74 21.29 -10.78
CA ASP A 143 -16.67 20.52 -10.17
C ASP A 143 -15.36 21.34 -10.12
N VAL A 144 -14.62 21.17 -9.04
CA VAL A 144 -13.23 21.63 -8.96
C VAL A 144 -12.41 20.84 -9.94
N GLN A 145 -11.61 21.49 -10.77
CA GLN A 145 -10.58 20.82 -11.56
C GLN A 145 -9.25 21.47 -11.22
N VAL A 146 -8.19 20.69 -10.97
CA VAL A 146 -6.84 21.28 -10.96
C VAL A 146 -6.32 21.27 -12.39
N PRO A 147 -5.45 22.23 -12.77
CA PRO A 147 -4.79 22.18 -14.07
C PRO A 147 -4.02 20.86 -14.23
N PRO A 148 -3.88 20.31 -15.45
CA PRO A 148 -3.05 19.13 -15.69
C PRO A 148 -1.62 19.30 -15.16
N ARG A 149 -1.02 18.22 -14.65
CA ARG A 149 0.32 18.26 -14.01
C ARG A 149 1.40 18.94 -14.88
N GLU A 150 1.31 18.79 -16.18
CA GLU A 150 2.23 19.35 -17.18
C GLU A 150 2.20 20.88 -17.20
N CYS A 151 1.03 21.47 -16.92
CA CYS A 151 0.78 22.91 -16.93
C CYS A 151 1.16 23.60 -15.61
N TRP A 152 1.35 22.86 -14.51
CA TRP A 152 1.61 23.46 -13.18
C TRP A 152 2.78 24.45 -13.18
N LYS A 153 3.85 24.20 -13.97
CA LYS A 153 4.98 25.13 -14.05
C LYS A 153 4.61 26.46 -14.72
N GLN A 154 3.66 26.46 -15.64
CA GLN A 154 3.19 27.67 -16.34
C GLN A 154 2.40 28.55 -15.38
N GLN A 155 1.67 27.94 -14.44
CA GLN A 155 0.89 28.64 -13.42
C GLN A 155 1.75 29.58 -12.54
N LEU A 156 3.03 29.24 -12.34
CA LEU A 156 3.99 30.09 -11.61
C LEU A 156 4.32 31.43 -12.29
N LYS A 157 3.98 31.57 -13.58
CA LYS A 157 4.22 32.78 -14.37
C LYS A 157 3.03 33.75 -14.33
N THR A 158 1.88 33.30 -13.86
CA THR A 158 0.65 34.11 -13.78
C THR A 158 0.79 35.23 -12.76
N ASP A 159 0.10 36.34 -12.99
CA ASP A 159 0.10 37.45 -12.04
C ASP A 159 -0.60 37.07 -10.73
N GLY A 160 -1.63 36.22 -10.80
CA GLY A 160 -2.29 35.67 -9.60
C GLY A 160 -1.33 34.92 -8.67
N TRP A 161 -0.41 34.11 -9.22
CA TRP A 161 0.61 33.45 -8.40
C TRP A 161 1.58 34.45 -7.74
N LYS A 162 1.98 35.50 -8.46
CA LYS A 162 2.89 36.52 -7.92
C LYS A 162 2.25 37.26 -6.75
N VAL A 163 1.00 37.71 -6.92
CA VAL A 163 0.22 38.37 -5.87
C VAL A 163 0.07 37.46 -4.65
N PHE A 164 -0.30 36.19 -4.87
CA PHE A 164 -0.41 35.22 -3.79
C PHE A 164 0.89 35.01 -3.00
N VAL A 165 2.04 34.96 -3.69
CA VAL A 165 3.35 34.87 -3.03
C VAL A 165 3.71 36.16 -2.29
N GLU A 166 3.33 37.32 -2.81
CA GLU A 166 3.56 38.62 -2.17
C GLU A 166 2.73 38.80 -0.90
N GLU A 167 1.45 38.42 -0.93
CA GLU A 167 0.55 38.37 0.24
C GLU A 167 1.14 37.46 1.32
N LEU A 168 1.56 36.25 0.95
CA LEU A 168 2.22 35.32 1.86
C LEU A 168 3.58 35.85 2.35
N SER A 169 4.37 36.52 1.51
CA SER A 169 5.63 37.12 1.96
C SER A 169 5.41 38.20 3.02
N SER A 170 4.27 38.88 2.94
CA SER A 170 3.82 39.91 3.88
C SER A 170 3.05 39.34 5.08
N GLN A 171 2.98 38.01 5.22
CA GLN A 171 2.26 37.29 6.28
C GLN A 171 0.74 37.58 6.32
N GLN A 172 0.15 37.99 5.20
CA GLN A 172 -1.28 38.24 5.11
C GLN A 172 -2.03 36.92 4.91
N LEU A 173 -2.68 36.42 5.96
CA LEU A 173 -3.44 35.16 5.94
C LEU A 173 -4.93 35.40 6.29
N PRO A 174 -5.87 34.64 5.69
CA PRO A 174 -5.66 33.72 4.57
C PRO A 174 -5.29 34.47 3.28
N SER A 175 -4.45 33.87 2.45
CA SER A 175 -4.16 34.35 1.09
C SER A 175 -4.89 33.49 0.07
N THR A 176 -5.26 34.05 -1.07
CA THR A 176 -5.99 33.29 -2.10
C THR A 176 -5.39 33.46 -3.48
N TRP A 177 -5.45 32.39 -4.27
CA TRP A 177 -5.00 32.36 -5.65
C TRP A 177 -6.08 31.73 -6.54
N LEU A 178 -6.70 32.55 -7.37
CA LEU A 178 -7.72 32.12 -8.32
C LEU A 178 -7.08 31.51 -9.58
N LEU A 179 -7.51 30.29 -9.90
CA LEU A 179 -7.23 29.56 -11.13
C LEU A 179 -8.53 29.51 -11.96
N GLU A 180 -8.80 30.58 -12.71
CA GLU A 180 -10.06 30.73 -13.46
C GLU A 180 -10.29 29.58 -14.45
N GLU A 181 -9.25 29.18 -15.19
CA GLU A 181 -9.31 28.10 -16.17
C GLU A 181 -9.70 26.75 -15.57
N ALA A 182 -9.49 26.58 -14.26
CA ALA A 182 -9.68 25.33 -13.54
C ALA A 182 -10.89 25.37 -12.59
N ASN A 183 -11.57 26.51 -12.46
CA ASN A 183 -12.64 26.74 -11.49
C ASN A 183 -12.19 26.52 -10.02
N VAL A 184 -10.96 26.91 -9.67
CA VAL A 184 -10.40 26.66 -8.33
C VAL A 184 -9.83 27.92 -7.70
N ILE A 185 -10.17 28.12 -6.43
CA ILE A 185 -9.50 29.06 -5.52
C ILE A 185 -8.58 28.25 -4.62
N VAL A 186 -7.27 28.51 -4.72
CA VAL A 186 -6.27 27.96 -3.80
C VAL A 186 -6.18 28.90 -2.61
N GLU A 187 -6.53 28.43 -1.43
CA GLU A 187 -6.49 29.22 -0.20
C GLU A 187 -5.37 28.70 0.70
N ALA A 188 -4.52 29.61 1.18
CA ALA A 188 -3.48 29.32 2.15
C ALA A 188 -3.84 29.90 3.52
N GLU A 189 -3.99 29.03 4.51
CA GLU A 189 -4.25 29.40 5.91
C GLU A 189 -3.04 29.03 6.78
N GLY A 190 -2.77 29.85 7.80
CA GLY A 190 -1.79 29.50 8.84
C GLY A 190 -2.40 28.50 9.82
N VAL A 191 -1.68 27.42 10.13
CA VAL A 191 -2.09 26.46 11.17
C VAL A 191 -1.15 26.59 12.37
N GLU A 192 -1.72 26.91 13.54
CA GLU A 192 -1.03 26.80 14.82
C GLU A 192 -0.62 25.34 15.06
N GLU A 193 0.68 25.14 15.27
CA GLU A 193 1.30 23.99 15.94
C GLU A 193 0.68 22.61 15.69
N SER A 194 0.82 22.08 14.48
CA SER A 194 0.88 20.62 14.30
C SER A 194 1.71 20.26 13.07
N SER A 195 2.53 19.22 13.20
CA SER A 195 3.40 18.66 12.17
C SER A 195 2.65 18.03 10.99
N PHE A 196 1.32 18.00 11.03
CA PHE A 196 0.45 17.41 10.01
C PHE A 196 -0.59 18.41 9.52
N VAL A 197 -0.19 19.21 8.53
CA VAL A 197 -1.12 20.14 7.90
C VAL A 197 -1.98 19.43 6.85
N SER A 198 -3.22 19.12 7.24
CA SER A 198 -4.23 18.56 6.34
C SER A 198 -4.50 19.49 5.14
N SER A 199 -4.79 18.90 3.99
CA SER A 199 -5.32 19.61 2.81
C SER A 199 -6.75 19.14 2.59
N SER A 200 -7.67 20.08 2.35
CA SER A 200 -9.05 19.79 1.99
C SER A 200 -9.30 20.18 0.54
N PHE A 201 -10.08 19.38 -0.15
CA PHE A 201 -10.54 19.61 -1.51
C PHE A 201 -11.98 19.08 -1.62
N PRO A 202 -12.86 19.71 -2.41
CA PRO A 202 -14.20 19.21 -2.62
C PRO A 202 -14.16 17.91 -3.43
N ALA A 203 -15.17 17.07 -3.20
CA ALA A 203 -15.39 15.88 -3.98
C ALA A 203 -15.66 16.24 -5.45
N GLN A 204 -15.02 15.54 -6.39
CA GLN A 204 -15.22 15.73 -7.82
C GLN A 204 -16.22 14.73 -8.40
N ASN A 205 -16.91 15.13 -9.47
CA ASN A 205 -17.84 14.30 -10.21
C ASN A 205 -18.90 13.68 -9.29
N ILE A 206 -19.45 14.48 -8.37
CA ILE A 206 -20.46 14.01 -7.43
C ILE A 206 -21.66 13.53 -8.26
N PRO A 207 -22.14 12.27 -8.10
CA PRO A 207 -23.24 11.76 -8.90
C PRO A 207 -24.50 12.62 -8.75
N GLU A 208 -25.03 13.12 -9.86
CA GLU A 208 -26.27 13.89 -9.87
C GLU A 208 -27.51 12.99 -9.87
N THR A 209 -27.44 11.85 -10.57
CA THR A 209 -28.46 10.81 -10.63
C THR A 209 -27.92 9.43 -10.22
N ALA A 210 -28.81 8.48 -9.90
CA ALA A 210 -28.38 7.13 -9.51
C ALA A 210 -27.56 6.43 -10.61
N LYS A 211 -27.88 6.70 -11.88
CA LYS A 211 -27.15 6.17 -13.04
C LYS A 211 -25.75 6.76 -13.16
N ASP A 212 -25.54 7.96 -12.62
CA ASP A 212 -24.22 8.58 -12.56
C ASP A 212 -23.38 8.05 -11.40
N ASN A 213 -23.88 7.08 -10.62
CA ASN A 213 -23.07 6.44 -9.60
C ASN A 213 -22.29 5.26 -10.22
N PRO A 214 -20.95 5.17 -10.06
CA PRO A 214 -20.16 4.05 -10.58
C PRO A 214 -20.64 2.67 -10.12
N ILE A 215 -21.31 2.59 -8.95
CA ILE A 215 -21.88 1.32 -8.49
C ILE A 215 -23.02 0.85 -9.38
N TYR A 216 -23.81 1.77 -9.93
CA TYR A 216 -24.92 1.44 -10.81
C TYR A 216 -24.39 0.78 -12.08
N GLU A 217 -23.40 1.40 -12.73
CA GLU A 217 -22.75 0.86 -13.94
C GLU A 217 -22.10 -0.51 -13.67
N THR A 218 -21.49 -0.66 -12.48
CA THR A 218 -20.88 -1.94 -12.07
C THR A 218 -21.94 -3.04 -11.89
N ILE A 219 -23.06 -2.72 -11.25
CA ILE A 219 -24.20 -3.64 -11.09
C ILE A 219 -24.80 -3.96 -12.46
N GLU A 220 -25.01 -2.97 -13.32
CA GLU A 220 -25.53 -3.18 -14.69
C GLU A 220 -24.66 -4.15 -15.48
N ARG A 221 -23.34 -3.92 -15.50
CA ARG A 221 -22.39 -4.79 -16.18
C ARG A 221 -22.41 -6.22 -15.66
N LYS A 222 -22.38 -6.40 -14.33
CA LYS A 222 -22.38 -7.74 -13.70
C LYS A 222 -23.74 -8.43 -13.84
N ALA A 223 -24.84 -7.69 -13.79
CA ALA A 223 -26.19 -8.20 -14.01
C ALA A 223 -26.38 -8.71 -15.44
N GLU A 224 -25.91 -7.95 -16.43
CA GLU A 224 -25.98 -8.35 -17.83
C GLU A 224 -25.05 -9.55 -18.13
N GLN A 225 -23.86 -9.58 -17.52
CA GLN A 225 -22.98 -10.76 -17.56
C GLN A 225 -23.66 -12.00 -16.97
N ALA A 226 -24.28 -11.87 -15.80
CA ALA A 226 -25.01 -12.95 -15.14
C ALA A 226 -26.16 -13.46 -16.02
N LYS A 227 -26.94 -12.54 -16.60
CA LYS A 227 -28.02 -12.86 -17.54
C LYS A 227 -27.51 -13.67 -18.73
N GLN A 228 -26.50 -13.16 -19.45
CA GLN A 228 -25.95 -13.84 -20.63
C GLN A 228 -25.38 -15.22 -20.30
N THR A 229 -24.78 -15.35 -19.11
CA THR A 229 -24.10 -16.58 -18.71
C THR A 229 -25.08 -17.64 -18.18
N TRP A 230 -26.14 -17.23 -17.47
CA TRP A 230 -26.98 -18.13 -16.70
C TRP A 230 -28.39 -18.36 -17.26
N GLU A 231 -28.88 -17.45 -18.10
CA GLU A 231 -30.19 -17.59 -18.76
C GLU A 231 -30.17 -18.70 -19.84
N GLY A 232 -28.98 -19.14 -20.29
CA GLY A 232 -28.83 -20.19 -21.32
C GLY A 232 -28.24 -21.54 -20.88
N LYS A 233 -27.22 -21.57 -19.99
CA LYS A 233 -26.36 -22.77 -19.82
C LYS A 233 -26.51 -23.50 -18.48
N TYR A 234 -26.93 -22.80 -17.42
CA TYR A 234 -27.00 -23.35 -16.06
C TYR A 234 -28.39 -23.25 -15.42
N GLY A 235 -29.27 -22.38 -15.93
CA GLY A 235 -30.59 -22.12 -15.35
C GLY A 235 -30.46 -21.76 -13.89
N SER A 236 -30.06 -20.53 -13.56
CA SER A 236 -29.79 -20.01 -12.20
C SER A 236 -30.61 -20.73 -11.11
N LYS A 237 -29.97 -21.68 -10.38
CA LYS A 237 -30.55 -22.33 -9.20
C LYS A 237 -29.97 -21.76 -7.92
N GLU A 238 -28.80 -21.16 -8.00
CA GLU A 238 -28.02 -20.65 -6.89
C GLU A 238 -28.18 -19.12 -6.79
N PRO A 239 -28.25 -18.59 -5.55
CA PRO A 239 -28.28 -17.15 -5.33
C PRO A 239 -26.91 -16.53 -5.66
N LEU A 240 -26.93 -15.36 -6.32
CA LEU A 240 -25.73 -14.58 -6.63
C LEU A 240 -25.58 -13.40 -5.68
N VAL A 241 -24.36 -13.23 -5.16
CA VAL A 241 -23.96 -12.09 -4.35
C VAL A 241 -22.86 -11.32 -5.07
N LEU A 242 -23.07 -10.03 -5.31
CA LEU A 242 -22.00 -9.15 -5.80
C LEU A 242 -21.21 -8.62 -4.60
N VAL A 243 -19.89 -8.83 -4.56
CA VAL A 243 -19.01 -8.27 -3.54
C VAL A 243 -18.14 -7.18 -4.16
N ILE A 244 -18.49 -5.93 -3.86
CA ILE A 244 -17.95 -4.74 -4.51
C ILE A 244 -17.02 -3.99 -3.54
N GLY A 245 -15.75 -3.86 -3.93
CA GLY A 245 -14.76 -3.04 -3.24
C GLY A 245 -14.70 -1.64 -3.80
N ALA A 246 -14.44 -0.65 -2.95
CA ALA A 246 -14.29 0.74 -3.36
C ALA A 246 -13.08 1.40 -2.67
N SER A 247 -12.35 2.23 -3.42
CA SER A 247 -11.29 3.08 -2.89
C SER A 247 -11.83 4.12 -1.90
N GLU A 248 -10.99 4.48 -0.91
CA GLU A 248 -11.25 5.54 0.07
C GLU A 248 -11.55 6.91 -0.56
N SER A 249 -10.97 7.18 -1.74
CA SER A 249 -11.14 8.46 -2.43
C SER A 249 -12.44 8.58 -3.23
N LEU A 250 -13.23 7.52 -3.31
CA LEU A 250 -14.54 7.56 -3.94
C LEU A 250 -15.54 8.24 -2.99
N HIS A 251 -15.47 9.56 -2.93
CA HIS A 251 -16.47 10.41 -2.25
C HIS A 251 -17.90 10.11 -2.76
N GLN A 252 -18.01 9.60 -3.99
CA GLN A 252 -19.22 9.17 -4.69
C GLN A 252 -19.91 7.94 -4.04
N ILE A 253 -19.21 7.24 -3.13
CA ILE A 253 -19.68 6.02 -2.43
C ILE A 253 -19.87 6.29 -0.92
N ARG A 254 -19.63 7.51 -0.43
CA ARG A 254 -19.84 7.86 0.98
C ARG A 254 -21.34 7.95 1.32
N GLY A 255 -21.79 7.02 2.18
CA GLY A 255 -23.19 6.95 2.63
C GLY A 255 -23.56 7.91 3.78
N ASP A 256 -22.59 8.53 4.46
CA ASP A 256 -22.84 9.22 5.73
C ASP A 256 -22.81 10.76 5.64
N ASP A 257 -22.42 11.36 4.49
CA ASP A 257 -22.46 12.82 4.33
C ASP A 257 -23.85 13.24 3.87
N ALA A 258 -24.55 14.05 4.69
CA ALA A 258 -25.81 14.69 4.34
C ALA A 258 -25.74 15.59 3.09
N LEU A 259 -24.53 15.83 2.59
CA LEU A 259 -24.21 16.64 1.42
C LEU A 259 -23.95 15.81 0.14
N SER A 260 -23.88 14.47 0.21
CA SER A 260 -23.82 13.66 -1.02
C SER A 260 -25.21 13.61 -1.66
N SER A 261 -25.32 14.04 -2.92
CA SER A 261 -26.60 14.21 -3.62
C SER A 261 -27.41 12.92 -3.75
N ILE A 262 -26.74 11.75 -3.72
CA ILE A 262 -27.37 10.42 -3.73
C ILE A 262 -26.61 9.48 -2.80
N GLN A 263 -27.30 8.99 -1.77
CA GLN A 263 -26.79 7.96 -0.88
C GLN A 263 -26.51 6.68 -1.68
N LEU A 264 -25.35 6.05 -1.45
CA LEU A 264 -24.94 4.77 -2.03
C LEU A 264 -26.06 3.73 -2.08
N GLN A 265 -26.80 3.61 -0.99
CA GLN A 265 -27.92 2.69 -0.86
C GLN A 265 -29.02 2.95 -1.91
N LYS A 266 -29.30 4.22 -2.22
CA LYS A 266 -30.27 4.62 -3.24
C LYS A 266 -29.82 4.26 -4.65
N ALA A 267 -28.54 4.41 -4.96
CA ALA A 267 -28.00 4.01 -6.26
C ALA A 267 -28.13 2.48 -6.47
N VAL A 268 -27.83 1.69 -5.45
CA VAL A 268 -27.99 0.22 -5.50
C VAL A 268 -29.45 -0.18 -5.64
N TYR A 269 -30.36 0.37 -4.83
CA TYR A 269 -31.78 0.07 -4.98
C TYR A 269 -32.34 0.52 -6.33
N SER A 270 -31.88 1.65 -6.86
CA SER A 270 -32.30 2.10 -8.20
C SER A 270 -31.88 1.10 -9.28
N ALA A 271 -30.72 0.47 -9.15
CA ALA A 271 -30.27 -0.58 -10.07
C ALA A 271 -31.04 -1.91 -9.89
N LEU A 272 -31.28 -2.32 -8.64
CA LEU A 272 -31.85 -3.64 -8.34
C LEU A 272 -33.38 -3.68 -8.44
N ALA A 273 -34.07 -2.68 -7.89
CA ALA A 273 -35.47 -2.76 -7.55
C ALA A 273 -36.39 -2.68 -8.77
N ASP A 274 -37.38 -3.56 -8.76
CA ASP A 274 -38.55 -3.49 -9.61
C ASP A 274 -39.55 -2.52 -8.98
N THR A 275 -39.40 -1.23 -9.31
CA THR A 275 -40.20 -0.15 -8.70
C THR A 275 -41.70 -0.28 -8.96
N ASP A 276 -42.11 -1.02 -10.00
CA ASP A 276 -43.52 -1.29 -10.27
C ASP A 276 -44.19 -2.16 -9.20
N LYS A 277 -43.39 -2.81 -8.35
CA LYS A 277 -43.84 -3.65 -7.22
C LYS A 277 -43.80 -2.93 -5.88
N TRP A 278 -43.42 -1.66 -5.84
CA TRP A 278 -43.28 -0.88 -4.60
C TRP A 278 -44.36 0.20 -4.49
N ASP A 279 -44.70 0.56 -3.25
CA ASP A 279 -45.48 1.76 -3.00
C ASP A 279 -44.64 3.03 -3.22
N TRP A 280 -45.33 4.15 -3.47
CA TRP A 280 -44.70 5.43 -3.76
C TRP A 280 -43.74 5.92 -2.66
N THR A 281 -44.05 5.64 -1.40
CA THR A 281 -43.24 6.07 -0.25
C THR A 281 -41.91 5.33 -0.24
N THR A 282 -41.96 4.01 -0.47
CA THR A 282 -40.78 3.16 -0.57
C THR A 282 -39.90 3.57 -1.75
N ILE A 283 -40.48 3.87 -2.92
CA ILE A 283 -39.73 4.37 -4.08
C ILE A 283 -39.01 5.68 -3.72
N LEU A 284 -39.70 6.67 -3.17
CA LEU A 284 -39.11 7.97 -2.83
C LEU A 284 -38.01 7.89 -1.76
N ASN A 285 -38.16 6.97 -0.80
CA ASN A 285 -37.21 6.80 0.29
C ASN A 285 -35.96 6.02 -0.14
N LEU A 286 -36.12 5.00 -1.00
CA LEU A 286 -35.05 4.05 -1.33
C LEU A 286 -34.43 4.27 -2.72
N THR A 287 -34.98 5.16 -3.56
CA THR A 287 -34.40 5.49 -4.88
C THR A 287 -34.02 6.97 -4.99
N ASP A 288 -33.38 7.36 -6.08
CA ASP A 288 -33.00 8.74 -6.34
C ASP A 288 -34.23 9.65 -6.54
N ASN A 289 -34.48 10.52 -5.56
CA ASN A 289 -35.63 11.41 -5.49
C ASN A 289 -35.58 12.62 -6.45
N ARG A 290 -34.46 12.82 -7.17
CA ARG A 290 -34.30 13.93 -8.12
C ARG A 290 -34.88 13.63 -9.49
N SER A 291 -35.08 12.35 -9.80
CA SER A 291 -35.68 11.90 -11.05
C SER A 291 -37.21 12.01 -11.00
N TRP A 292 -37.85 12.48 -12.08
CA TRP A 292 -39.32 12.52 -12.14
C TRP A 292 -39.91 11.10 -11.96
N PRO A 293 -41.13 10.98 -11.37
CA PRO A 293 -41.84 9.71 -11.14
C PRO A 293 -41.76 8.64 -12.23
N TRP A 294 -41.84 9.04 -13.50
CA TRP A 294 -41.81 8.14 -14.65
C TRP A 294 -40.39 7.73 -15.08
N ALA A 295 -39.37 8.51 -14.72
CA ALA A 295 -37.96 8.19 -14.97
C ALA A 295 -37.44 7.14 -13.97
N MET A 296 -37.93 7.14 -12.72
CA MET A 296 -37.61 6.12 -11.70
C MET A 296 -38.01 4.70 -12.14
N ARG A 297 -39.17 4.57 -12.82
CA ARG A 297 -39.66 3.27 -13.32
C ARG A 297 -38.78 2.61 -14.39
N ARG A 298 -37.75 3.30 -14.88
CA ARG A 298 -36.82 2.82 -15.91
C ARG A 298 -35.35 2.82 -15.45
N GLN A 299 -35.12 2.82 -14.13
CA GLN A 299 -33.77 2.75 -13.56
C GLN A 299 -33.33 1.32 -13.26
N ARG A 300 -34.23 0.33 -13.26
CA ARG A 300 -33.83 -1.06 -13.07
C ARG A 300 -32.91 -1.52 -14.20
N VAL A 301 -31.78 -2.14 -13.85
CA VAL A 301 -30.85 -2.69 -14.85
C VAL A 301 -31.36 -4.02 -15.40
N SER A 302 -31.05 -4.31 -16.67
CA SER A 302 -31.28 -5.62 -17.27
C SER A 302 -30.53 -6.70 -16.48
N GLY A 303 -31.20 -7.82 -16.20
CA GLY A 303 -30.60 -8.93 -15.44
C GLY A 303 -30.55 -8.74 -13.93
N SER A 304 -31.06 -7.64 -13.36
CA SER A 304 -30.99 -7.39 -11.91
C SER A 304 -31.62 -8.49 -11.06
N GLY A 305 -32.62 -9.21 -11.61
CA GLY A 305 -33.27 -10.34 -10.95
C GLY A 305 -32.33 -11.51 -10.66
N PHE A 306 -31.21 -11.67 -11.38
CA PHE A 306 -30.24 -12.73 -11.08
C PHE A 306 -29.42 -12.43 -9.82
N ILE A 307 -29.36 -11.19 -9.36
CA ILE A 307 -28.59 -10.78 -8.19
C ILE A 307 -29.46 -10.92 -6.95
N SER A 308 -29.03 -11.68 -5.96
CA SER A 308 -29.72 -11.88 -4.69
C SER A 308 -29.35 -10.81 -3.66
N ALA A 309 -28.09 -10.38 -3.63
CA ALA A 309 -27.62 -9.29 -2.77
C ALA A 309 -26.37 -8.60 -3.32
N VAL A 310 -26.10 -7.40 -2.82
CA VAL A 310 -24.86 -6.64 -3.05
C VAL A 310 -24.21 -6.35 -1.71
N VAL A 311 -22.96 -6.79 -1.54
CA VAL A 311 -22.09 -6.47 -0.41
C VAL A 311 -21.12 -5.40 -0.88
N ILE A 312 -21.09 -4.26 -0.22
CA ILE A 312 -20.19 -3.15 -0.54
C ILE A 312 -19.20 -3.01 0.60
N VAL A 313 -17.91 -2.98 0.28
CA VAL A 313 -16.86 -2.77 1.26
C VAL A 313 -16.10 -1.49 0.92
N THR A 314 -16.19 -0.53 1.84
CA THR A 314 -15.45 0.74 1.75
C THR A 314 -14.34 0.75 2.79
N VAL A 315 -13.12 1.07 2.38
CA VAL A 315 -12.00 1.22 3.30
C VAL A 315 -11.88 2.70 3.69
N ARG A 316 -11.93 3.03 4.99
CA ARG A 316 -11.92 4.41 5.50
C ARG A 316 -10.79 4.63 6.49
N ASN A 317 -10.20 5.83 6.48
CA ASN A 317 -9.32 6.26 7.56
C ASN A 317 -10.16 6.56 8.82
N GLU A 318 -9.93 5.81 9.89
CA GLU A 318 -10.43 6.07 11.23
C GLU A 318 -9.28 6.49 12.14
N TYR A 319 -9.52 7.50 12.97
CA TYR A 319 -8.52 7.99 13.92
C TYR A 319 -8.56 7.12 15.17
N SER A 320 -7.52 6.31 15.40
CA SER A 320 -7.47 5.37 16.53
C SER A 320 -6.93 6.01 17.82
N GLY A 321 -7.12 7.31 18.02
CA GLY A 321 -6.69 8.04 19.22
C GLY A 321 -5.21 8.43 19.28
N LEU A 322 -4.79 8.94 20.44
CA LEU A 322 -3.49 9.61 20.68
C LEU A 322 -2.24 8.72 20.50
N GLY A 323 -2.37 7.39 20.40
CA GLY A 323 -1.23 6.46 20.44
C GLY A 323 -0.76 5.88 19.10
N TYR A 324 -1.63 5.78 18.09
CA TYR A 324 -1.36 4.94 16.91
C TYR A 324 -1.64 5.59 15.55
N GLY A 325 -2.03 6.87 15.52
CA GLY A 325 -2.26 7.60 14.27
C GLY A 325 -3.56 7.20 13.56
N TRP A 326 -3.61 7.42 12.24
CA TRP A 326 -4.75 7.04 11.41
C TRP A 326 -4.63 5.57 11.01
N GLN A 327 -5.67 4.78 11.27
CA GLN A 327 -5.78 3.39 10.81
C GLN A 327 -6.88 3.28 9.76
N LYS A 328 -6.78 2.28 8.87
CA LYS A 328 -7.81 2.05 7.86
C LYS A 328 -8.68 0.87 8.24
N GLU A 329 -9.98 1.11 8.34
CA GLU A 329 -11.00 0.10 8.66
C GLU A 329 -11.91 -0.17 7.46
N ALA A 330 -12.39 -1.41 7.34
CA ALA A 330 -13.27 -1.83 6.26
C ALA A 330 -14.74 -1.80 6.70
N LYS A 331 -15.45 -0.74 6.32
CA LYS A 331 -16.89 -0.64 6.55
C LYS A 331 -17.64 -1.40 5.45
N ARG A 332 -18.35 -2.45 5.84
CA ARG A 332 -19.20 -3.26 4.96
C ARG A 332 -20.68 -2.87 5.03
N PHE A 333 -21.38 -2.98 3.92
CA PHE A 333 -22.82 -2.76 3.79
C PHE A 333 -23.43 -3.91 2.98
N ILE A 334 -24.49 -4.53 3.48
CA ILE A 334 -25.20 -5.60 2.77
C ILE A 334 -26.56 -5.06 2.35
N ILE A 335 -26.82 -5.03 1.04
CA ILE A 335 -28.08 -4.59 0.46
C ILE A 335 -28.71 -5.77 -0.27
N LYS A 336 -29.84 -6.26 0.24
CA LYS A 336 -30.59 -7.37 -0.37
C LYS A 336 -31.34 -6.87 -1.60
N ASN A 337 -31.38 -7.68 -2.66
CA ASN A 337 -32.29 -7.41 -3.75
C ASN A 337 -33.72 -7.66 -3.24
N PRO A 338 -34.66 -6.70 -3.38
CA PRO A 338 -36.06 -6.91 -3.03
C PRO A 338 -36.79 -7.92 -3.94
N HIS A 339 -36.32 -8.13 -5.17
CA HIS A 339 -37.00 -8.94 -6.19
C HIS A 339 -36.05 -9.90 -6.94
N PRO A 340 -35.30 -10.76 -6.24
CA PRO A 340 -34.42 -11.73 -6.88
C PRO A 340 -35.22 -12.91 -7.43
N ILE A 341 -34.69 -13.55 -8.47
CA ILE A 341 -35.19 -14.83 -9.01
C ILE A 341 -34.90 -15.94 -7.98
N VAL A 342 -33.71 -15.92 -7.38
CA VAL A 342 -33.30 -16.84 -6.32
C VAL A 342 -32.93 -16.02 -5.07
N PRO A 343 -33.75 -16.02 -4.01
CA PRO A 343 -33.43 -15.30 -2.78
C PRO A 343 -32.35 -16.01 -1.96
N LEU A 344 -31.66 -15.27 -1.10
CA LEU A 344 -30.77 -15.86 -0.09
C LEU A 344 -31.59 -16.56 1.00
N THR A 345 -31.06 -17.65 1.53
CA THR A 345 -31.59 -18.27 2.75
C THR A 345 -31.09 -17.53 3.99
N ALA A 346 -31.78 -17.69 5.13
CA ALA A 346 -31.36 -17.06 6.39
C ALA A 346 -29.94 -17.49 6.83
N GLU A 347 -29.51 -18.70 6.49
CA GLU A 347 -28.17 -19.20 6.78
C GLU A 347 -27.11 -18.55 5.90
N GLN A 348 -27.39 -18.40 4.60
CA GLN A 348 -26.51 -17.68 3.69
C GLN A 348 -26.37 -16.21 4.09
N GLU A 349 -27.45 -15.56 4.52
CA GLU A 349 -27.42 -14.19 5.04
C GLU A 349 -26.53 -14.06 6.28
N ARG A 350 -26.70 -14.96 7.27
CA ARG A 350 -25.83 -14.98 8.46
C ARG A 350 -24.37 -15.24 8.10
N PHE A 351 -24.10 -16.08 7.09
CA PHE A 351 -22.74 -16.31 6.64
C PHE A 351 -22.13 -15.03 6.03
N LEU A 352 -22.86 -14.30 5.17
CA LEU A 352 -22.38 -13.03 4.62
C LEU A 352 -22.09 -12.01 5.74
N GLU A 353 -22.91 -12.01 6.78
CA GLU A 353 -22.68 -11.21 8.00
C GLU A 353 -21.48 -11.68 8.83
N GLN A 354 -20.90 -12.85 8.58
CA GLN A 354 -19.69 -13.34 9.24
C GLN A 354 -18.40 -13.07 8.45
N ILE A 355 -18.50 -12.64 7.19
CA ILE A 355 -17.33 -12.30 6.37
C ILE A 355 -16.66 -11.05 6.95
N ASN A 356 -15.49 -11.23 7.57
CA ASN A 356 -14.79 -10.16 8.28
C ASN A 356 -13.63 -9.61 7.43
N PHE A 357 -13.85 -8.44 6.84
CA PHE A 357 -12.86 -7.72 6.05
C PHE A 357 -11.85 -6.92 6.90
N ASP A 358 -12.09 -6.74 8.19
CA ASP A 358 -11.22 -6.01 9.12
C ASP A 358 -10.00 -6.81 9.58
N ARG A 359 -9.96 -8.12 9.27
CA ARG A 359 -8.78 -8.97 9.50
C ARG A 359 -7.56 -8.55 8.65
N ILE A 360 -7.79 -7.75 7.62
CA ILE A 360 -6.75 -7.32 6.68
C ILE A 360 -6.40 -5.86 7.00
N LYS A 361 -5.13 -5.58 7.34
CA LYS A 361 -4.68 -4.20 7.51
C LYS A 361 -4.54 -3.53 6.13
N TYR A 362 -5.43 -2.59 5.85
CA TYR A 362 -5.40 -1.82 4.62
C TYR A 362 -4.40 -0.69 4.68
N GLY A 363 -3.90 -0.35 3.51
CA GLY A 363 -2.84 0.62 3.37
C GLY A 363 -3.23 1.98 2.84
N SER A 364 -2.28 2.91 2.96
CA SER A 364 -2.42 4.32 2.56
C SER A 364 -2.93 4.50 1.12
N GLY A 365 -2.81 3.50 0.24
CA GLY A 365 -3.18 3.58 -1.16
C GLY A 365 -2.02 4.04 -2.05
N LEU A 366 -0.87 4.36 -1.45
CA LEU A 366 0.39 4.67 -2.12
C LEU A 366 1.26 3.43 -2.36
N GLU A 367 0.74 2.24 -2.06
CA GLU A 367 1.38 0.99 -2.44
C GLU A 367 1.51 0.97 -3.98
N ASN A 368 2.71 1.18 -4.52
CA ASN A 368 2.93 1.20 -5.97
C ASN A 368 2.82 -0.22 -6.51
N TRP A 369 1.59 -0.61 -6.76
CA TRP A 369 1.28 -1.64 -7.73
C TRP A 369 1.40 -1.08 -9.16
N GLU A 370 1.17 0.21 -9.38
CA GLU A 370 0.96 0.76 -10.73
C GLU A 370 2.12 1.59 -11.34
N GLN A 371 3.25 1.81 -10.66
CA GLN A 371 4.32 2.67 -11.22
C GLN A 371 5.60 1.95 -11.66
N SER A 372 5.67 1.66 -12.96
CA SER A 372 6.89 1.72 -13.77
C SER A 372 6.93 3.06 -14.53
N GLN A 373 7.05 4.19 -13.82
CA GLN A 373 7.40 5.44 -14.52
C GLN A 373 8.90 5.46 -14.83
N LYS A 374 9.21 5.36 -16.12
CA LYS A 374 10.54 5.22 -16.75
C LYS A 374 11.62 6.25 -16.36
N ASN A 375 11.34 7.26 -15.53
CA ASN A 375 12.22 8.42 -15.36
C ASN A 375 12.62 8.75 -13.91
N GLN A 376 12.37 7.90 -12.91
CA GLN A 376 12.90 8.13 -11.55
C GLN A 376 14.16 7.29 -11.27
N PRO A 377 15.27 7.90 -10.80
CA PRO A 377 16.45 7.14 -10.39
C PRO A 377 16.08 6.33 -9.13
N THR A 378 16.26 5.02 -9.25
CA THR A 378 15.96 3.95 -8.27
C THR A 378 14.49 3.85 -7.82
N PRO A 379 13.62 3.25 -8.67
CA PRO A 379 12.24 2.93 -8.34
C PRO A 379 12.12 2.15 -7.03
N LEU A 380 13.03 1.20 -6.79
CA LEU A 380 12.95 0.27 -5.65
C LEU A 380 13.21 0.88 -4.29
N LEU A 381 14.22 1.75 -4.14
CA LEU A 381 14.47 2.41 -2.86
C LEU A 381 13.41 3.49 -2.57
N ASN A 382 12.80 4.09 -3.61
CA ASN A 382 11.64 4.95 -3.45
C ASN A 382 10.37 4.16 -3.12
N ARG A 383 10.22 2.97 -3.71
CA ARG A 383 9.17 1.99 -3.40
C ARG A 383 9.24 1.62 -1.93
N TYR A 384 10.41 1.19 -1.48
CA TYR A 384 10.65 0.81 -0.09
C TYR A 384 10.38 1.98 0.87
N LEU A 385 11.11 3.10 0.75
CA LEU A 385 10.98 4.24 1.67
C LEU A 385 9.61 4.95 1.64
N ARG A 386 8.73 4.67 0.67
CA ARG A 386 7.35 5.20 0.62
C ARG A 386 6.28 4.18 0.99
N GLU A 387 6.50 2.90 0.72
CA GLU A 387 5.50 1.83 0.88
C GLU A 387 5.69 1.02 2.14
N SER A 388 6.93 0.91 2.63
CA SER A 388 7.17 0.34 3.93
C SER A 388 6.99 1.42 4.97
N GLU A 389 6.07 1.19 5.91
CA GLU A 389 6.09 1.80 7.24
C GLU A 389 7.34 1.37 8.04
N GLY A 390 8.38 0.85 7.36
CA GLY A 390 9.69 0.51 7.90
C GLY A 390 10.42 1.78 8.27
N HIS A 391 10.05 2.35 9.42
CA HIS A 391 10.75 3.47 9.99
C HIS A 391 12.12 3.00 10.48
N PHE A 392 13.15 3.73 10.09
CA PHE A 392 14.39 3.69 10.86
C PHE A 392 14.06 4.18 12.26
N VAL A 393 14.48 3.44 13.28
CA VAL A 393 14.41 3.91 14.67
C VAL A 393 15.82 4.29 15.06
N PHE A 394 15.99 5.54 15.47
CA PHE A 394 17.24 6.01 16.04
C PHE A 394 16.98 6.44 17.48
N THR A 395 17.66 5.76 18.40
CA THR A 395 17.57 6.10 19.82
C THR A 395 18.95 6.47 20.31
N PRO A 396 19.25 7.78 20.49
CA PRO A 396 20.48 8.18 21.15
C PRO A 396 20.44 7.72 22.62
N LYS A 397 21.56 7.22 23.12
CA LYS A 397 21.79 6.86 24.52
C LYS A 397 22.84 7.80 25.12
N SER A 398 23.12 7.65 26.42
CA SER A 398 24.21 8.40 27.06
C SER A 398 25.57 8.06 26.43
N ASP A 399 26.53 8.95 26.56
CA ASP A 399 27.94 8.71 26.22
C ASP A 399 28.19 8.28 24.76
N PHE A 400 27.44 8.88 23.83
CA PHE A 400 27.49 8.63 22.38
C PHE A 400 27.10 7.20 21.95
N ALA A 401 26.58 6.37 22.85
CA ALA A 401 25.93 5.13 22.47
C ALA A 401 24.64 5.43 21.70
N PHE A 402 24.25 4.55 20.79
CA PHE A 402 23.00 4.70 20.05
C PHE A 402 22.49 3.37 19.53
N ASN A 403 21.19 3.29 19.31
CA ASN A 403 20.56 2.20 18.60
C ASN A 403 20.15 2.65 17.21
N VAL A 404 20.31 1.78 16.22
CA VAL A 404 19.68 1.91 14.91
C VAL A 404 18.88 0.65 14.59
N GLU A 405 17.63 0.82 14.21
CA GLU A 405 16.81 -0.26 13.67
C GLU A 405 16.72 -0.12 12.16
N ILE A 406 17.11 -1.18 11.45
CA ILE A 406 17.12 -1.24 9.98
C ILE A 406 16.22 -2.39 9.55
N PRO A 407 15.25 -2.17 8.64
CA PRO A 407 14.48 -3.26 8.06
C PRO A 407 15.35 -4.34 7.43
N CYS A 408 15.04 -5.62 7.67
CA CYS A 408 15.86 -6.75 7.26
C CYS A 408 16.14 -6.79 5.75
N GLU A 409 15.15 -6.43 4.92
CA GLU A 409 15.30 -6.40 3.47
C GLU A 409 16.30 -5.32 3.03
N LEU A 410 16.22 -4.12 3.60
CA LEU A 410 17.21 -3.06 3.33
C LEU A 410 18.60 -3.47 3.82
N PHE A 411 18.68 -4.06 5.01
CA PHE A 411 19.95 -4.52 5.55
C PHE A 411 20.61 -5.56 4.65
N ALA A 412 19.87 -6.56 4.16
CA ALA A 412 20.39 -7.55 3.21
C ALA A 412 20.86 -6.91 1.90
N ARG A 413 20.12 -5.93 1.37
CA ARG A 413 20.50 -5.18 0.15
C ARG A 413 21.76 -4.34 0.36
N PHE A 414 21.95 -3.78 1.56
CA PHE A 414 23.19 -3.10 1.96
C PHE A 414 24.39 -4.05 1.90
N LEU A 415 24.25 -5.26 2.47
CA LEU A 415 25.33 -6.25 2.47
C LEU A 415 25.71 -6.69 1.04
N VAL A 416 24.74 -6.82 0.13
CA VAL A 416 24.99 -7.19 -1.27
C VAL A 416 25.52 -6.03 -2.12
N GLY A 417 25.33 -4.78 -1.67
CA GLY A 417 25.68 -3.57 -2.41
C GLY A 417 24.68 -3.19 -3.50
N ASP A 418 23.43 -3.64 -3.38
CA ASP A 418 22.34 -3.21 -4.26
C ASP A 418 21.90 -1.77 -3.97
N ILE A 419 22.12 -1.32 -2.74
CA ILE A 419 21.93 0.05 -2.27
C ILE A 419 23.21 0.53 -1.58
N THR A 420 23.54 1.82 -1.72
CA THR A 420 24.71 2.41 -1.03
C THR A 420 24.30 3.23 0.20
N ALA A 421 25.25 3.44 1.12
CA ALA A 421 25.06 4.33 2.27
C ALA A 421 24.63 5.74 1.85
N ASP A 422 25.24 6.27 0.80
CA ASP A 422 24.89 7.60 0.27
C ASP A 422 23.48 7.64 -0.32
N GLU A 423 22.98 6.54 -0.89
CA GLU A 423 21.60 6.48 -1.43
C GLU A 423 20.53 6.50 -0.34
N VAL A 424 20.87 6.07 0.89
CA VAL A 424 19.93 5.92 2.02
C VAL A 424 20.09 7.06 3.04
N TRP A 425 21.32 7.36 3.45
CA TRP A 425 21.61 8.30 4.54
C TRP A 425 21.87 9.72 4.04
N ASP A 426 22.53 9.86 2.90
CA ASP A 426 22.75 11.18 2.33
C ASP A 426 21.49 11.57 1.58
N ASN A 427 20.73 12.49 2.18
CA ASN A 427 19.46 12.97 1.67
C ASN A 427 19.63 13.85 0.41
N HIS A 428 20.44 13.41 -0.55
CA HIS A 428 20.59 13.98 -1.89
C HIS A 428 19.28 13.98 -2.68
N ARG A 429 18.26 13.22 -2.23
CA ARG A 429 16.89 13.25 -2.77
C ARG A 429 16.25 14.63 -2.67
N LEU A 430 16.66 15.44 -1.70
CA LEU A 430 16.40 16.87 -1.67
C LEU A 430 17.69 17.58 -2.09
N ASN A 431 17.97 17.59 -3.39
CA ASN A 431 19.00 18.42 -4.01
C ASN A 431 18.60 19.92 -3.92
N ILE A 432 18.36 20.39 -2.70
CA ILE A 432 18.28 21.77 -2.30
C ILE A 432 19.57 21.95 -1.51
N LYS A 433 20.61 22.43 -2.19
CA LYS A 433 21.70 23.13 -1.49
C LYS A 433 21.03 24.32 -0.79
N SER A 434 20.52 24.13 0.41
CA SER A 434 20.08 25.22 1.26
C SER A 434 21.28 25.67 2.04
N ASP A 435 21.80 26.87 1.74
CA ASP A 435 22.85 27.55 2.49
C ASP A 435 22.37 28.01 3.89
N THR A 436 21.36 27.34 4.45
CA THR A 436 20.82 27.59 5.79
C THR A 436 20.89 26.30 6.59
N PRO A 437 21.30 26.35 7.88
CA PRO A 437 21.40 25.20 8.76
C PRO A 437 19.99 24.69 9.11
N SER A 438 19.40 23.87 8.25
CA SER A 438 18.23 23.08 8.62
C SER A 438 18.65 21.92 9.51
N ASN A 439 17.82 21.59 10.50
CA ASN A 439 18.00 20.35 11.27
C ASN A 439 18.14 19.16 10.31
N PRO A 440 19.14 18.28 10.51
CA PRO A 440 19.35 17.11 9.65
C PRO A 440 18.11 16.21 9.69
N SER A 441 17.82 15.51 8.59
CA SER A 441 16.78 14.47 8.62
C SER A 441 17.19 13.32 9.54
N LEU A 442 16.25 12.45 9.90
CA LEU A 442 16.53 11.27 10.71
C LEU A 442 17.60 10.39 10.05
N GLU A 443 17.50 10.17 8.75
CA GLU A 443 18.43 9.38 7.93
C GLU A 443 19.82 10.04 7.88
N GLU A 444 19.88 11.36 7.74
CA GLU A 444 21.13 12.10 7.77
C GLU A 444 21.80 12.03 9.15
N THR A 445 21.00 12.08 10.21
CA THR A 445 21.46 11.90 11.59
C THR A 445 22.03 10.51 11.80
N ILE A 446 21.31 9.47 11.37
CA ILE A 446 21.79 8.07 11.39
C ILE A 446 23.09 7.94 10.61
N GLY A 447 23.17 8.47 9.38
CA GLY A 447 24.38 8.43 8.56
C GLY A 447 25.57 9.13 9.18
N ARG A 448 25.36 10.26 9.86
CA ARG A 448 26.42 10.97 10.60
C ARG A 448 26.91 10.12 11.78
N CYS A 449 26.00 9.53 12.56
CA CYS A 449 26.35 8.65 13.69
C CYS A 449 27.09 7.39 13.23
N LEU A 450 26.63 6.71 12.17
CA LEU A 450 27.30 5.54 11.60
C LEU A 450 28.70 5.86 11.09
N ARG A 451 28.88 7.00 10.40
CA ARG A 451 30.21 7.46 9.95
C ARG A 451 31.14 7.79 11.11
N ALA A 452 30.62 8.40 12.18
CA ALA A 452 31.38 8.64 13.40
C ALA A 452 31.79 7.30 14.06
N ALA A 453 30.84 6.38 14.23
CA ALA A 453 31.06 5.04 14.77
C ALA A 453 32.14 4.27 13.99
N ALA A 454 32.09 4.30 12.66
CA ALA A 454 33.10 3.68 11.80
C ALA A 454 34.49 4.31 11.96
N ASN A 455 34.58 5.64 12.07
CA ASN A 455 35.86 6.34 12.24
C ASN A 455 36.54 5.99 13.56
N ILE A 456 35.76 5.83 14.63
CA ILE A 456 36.28 5.55 15.98
C ILE A 456 36.30 4.05 16.31
N ARG A 457 35.88 3.19 15.37
CA ARG A 457 35.69 1.75 15.57
C ARG A 457 34.81 1.43 16.79
N GLN A 458 33.71 2.15 16.92
CA GLN A 458 32.71 1.94 17.98
C GLN A 458 32.13 0.52 17.82
N PRO A 459 32.17 -0.33 18.86
CA PRO A 459 31.71 -1.70 18.74
C PRO A 459 30.18 -1.76 18.69
N ILE A 460 29.67 -2.75 17.96
CA ILE A 460 28.28 -3.20 18.11
C ILE A 460 28.27 -4.14 19.32
N VAL A 461 27.61 -3.72 20.40
CA VAL A 461 27.59 -4.44 21.69
C VAL A 461 26.38 -5.36 21.84
N ASN A 462 25.34 -5.13 21.04
CA ASN A 462 24.15 -5.98 21.00
C ASN A 462 23.52 -5.95 19.59
N VAL A 463 22.92 -7.08 19.22
CA VAL A 463 22.13 -7.24 17.99
C VAL A 463 20.86 -7.99 18.34
N GLU A 464 19.73 -7.44 17.92
CA GLU A 464 18.42 -8.04 18.16
C GLU A 464 17.63 -8.12 16.86
N PHE A 465 17.11 -9.31 16.57
CA PHE A 465 16.14 -9.50 15.50
C PHE A 465 14.74 -9.23 16.05
N ILE A 466 14.08 -8.22 15.49
CA ILE A 466 12.72 -7.84 15.83
C ILE A 466 11.83 -8.43 14.73
N GLN A 467 11.11 -9.51 15.04
CA GLN A 467 10.16 -10.12 14.12
C GLN A 467 9.01 -9.15 13.85
N GLY A 468 8.84 -8.77 12.58
CA GLY A 468 7.70 -7.98 12.15
C GLY A 468 6.44 -8.83 12.06
N ASN A 469 5.30 -8.25 12.40
CA ASN A 469 3.99 -8.80 12.11
C ASN A 469 3.52 -8.35 10.72
N SER A 470 3.64 -9.24 9.73
CA SER A 470 3.26 -8.98 8.35
C SER A 470 1.76 -8.71 8.16
N GLN A 471 0.89 -9.28 9.00
CA GLN A 471 -0.55 -8.97 9.01
C GLN A 471 -0.79 -7.52 9.46
N LEU A 472 0.03 -7.03 10.39
CA LEU A 472 0.04 -5.63 10.83
C LEU A 472 0.94 -4.72 9.96
N ARG A 473 1.44 -5.20 8.81
CA ARG A 473 2.39 -4.45 7.95
C ARG A 473 3.69 -4.04 8.64
N GLU A 474 4.00 -4.66 9.76
CA GLU A 474 5.27 -4.45 10.44
C GLU A 474 6.33 -5.28 9.73
N GLU A 475 7.43 -4.64 9.36
CA GLU A 475 8.58 -5.32 8.79
C GLU A 475 9.50 -5.83 9.89
N SER A 476 10.09 -7.01 9.64
CA SER A 476 11.17 -7.49 10.49
C SER A 476 12.36 -6.53 10.40
N ARG A 477 12.97 -6.26 11.54
CA ARG A 477 14.05 -5.29 11.69
C ARG A 477 15.23 -5.93 12.40
N ILE A 478 16.42 -5.41 12.11
CA ILE A 478 17.63 -5.68 12.87
C ILE A 478 17.92 -4.42 13.67
N ARG A 479 17.94 -4.55 14.99
CA ARG A 479 18.40 -3.52 15.91
C ARG A 479 19.88 -3.73 16.17
N LEU A 480 20.70 -2.73 15.84
CA LEU A 480 22.12 -2.68 16.17
C LEU A 480 22.33 -1.66 17.28
N GLU A 481 22.93 -2.11 18.38
CA GLU A 481 23.30 -1.25 19.50
C GLU A 481 24.80 -0.98 19.47
N PHE A 482 25.16 0.30 19.33
CA PHE A 482 26.52 0.78 19.37
C PHE A 482 26.88 1.17 20.80
N GLY A 483 27.97 0.58 21.32
CA GLY A 483 28.47 0.82 22.68
C GLY A 483 29.04 2.21 22.89
N THR A 484 29.58 2.49 24.06
CA THR A 484 30.17 3.81 24.37
C THR A 484 31.56 3.99 23.74
N PHE A 485 32.09 5.22 23.73
CA PHE A 485 33.47 5.48 23.31
C PHE A 485 34.52 4.67 24.09
N SER A 486 34.27 4.40 25.37
CA SER A 486 35.14 3.61 26.25
C SER A 486 35.25 2.14 25.83
N ASP A 487 34.27 1.63 25.08
CA ASP A 487 34.22 0.24 24.63
C ASP A 487 35.05 0.03 23.35
N SER A 488 35.65 1.08 22.78
CA SER A 488 36.47 0.97 21.57
C SER A 488 37.64 0.02 21.77
N CYS A 489 37.64 -1.09 21.02
CA CYS A 489 38.69 -2.11 21.07
C CYS A 489 40.05 -1.50 20.69
N LYS A 490 40.91 -1.29 21.70
CA LYS A 490 42.32 -0.98 21.49
C LYS A 490 43.03 -2.26 21.02
N ASN A 491 43.38 -2.30 19.74
CA ASN A 491 44.32 -3.27 19.14
C ASN A 491 43.87 -4.75 19.11
N GLY A 492 42.66 -5.03 18.62
CA GLY A 492 42.35 -6.37 18.10
C GLY A 492 43.15 -6.63 16.82
N LYS A 493 43.88 -7.75 16.75
CA LYS A 493 44.33 -8.27 15.45
C LYS A 493 43.07 -8.70 14.68
N ASP A 494 42.99 -8.35 13.40
CA ASP A 494 41.92 -8.76 12.48
C ASP A 494 41.93 -10.29 12.33
N CYS A 495 41.37 -11.00 13.30
CA CYS A 495 41.08 -12.43 13.23
C CYS A 495 39.75 -12.60 12.49
N LEU A 496 39.74 -12.24 11.20
CA LEU A 496 38.56 -12.31 10.35
C LEU A 496 38.20 -13.78 10.08
N LYS A 497 37.16 -14.27 10.76
CA LYS A 497 36.52 -15.56 10.46
C LYS A 497 35.15 -15.29 9.83
N ASP A 498 35.12 -14.56 8.72
CA ASP A 498 33.87 -14.43 7.99
C ASP A 498 33.58 -15.78 7.31
N SER A 499 32.36 -16.27 7.46
CA SER A 499 31.94 -17.56 6.89
C SER A 499 30.50 -17.46 6.37
N ALA A 500 30.17 -18.33 5.42
CA ALA A 500 28.81 -18.61 5.01
C ALA A 500 28.60 -20.11 5.08
N ASP A 501 27.56 -20.54 5.78
CA ASP A 501 27.22 -21.95 5.95
C ASP A 501 25.77 -22.17 5.51
N SER A 502 25.53 -23.02 4.52
CA SER A 502 24.20 -23.42 4.08
C SER A 502 23.76 -24.71 4.76
N ASP A 503 22.49 -24.79 5.15
CA ASP A 503 21.88 -26.04 5.61
C ASP A 503 21.22 -26.81 4.45
N THR A 504 20.77 -28.03 4.75
CA THR A 504 20.12 -28.92 3.76
C THR A 504 18.70 -28.46 3.38
N THR A 505 18.13 -27.49 4.09
CA THR A 505 16.79 -26.93 3.82
C THR A 505 16.83 -25.77 2.83
N GLY A 506 18.04 -25.29 2.50
CA GLY A 506 18.25 -24.12 1.65
C GLY A 506 18.25 -22.79 2.43
N ALA A 507 18.16 -22.84 3.76
CA ALA A 507 18.51 -21.72 4.61
C ALA A 507 20.03 -21.63 4.73
N PHE A 508 20.56 -20.46 5.05
CA PHE A 508 21.99 -20.29 5.26
C PHE A 508 22.28 -19.20 6.29
N SER A 509 23.47 -19.27 6.88
CA SER A 509 23.96 -18.31 7.86
C SER A 509 25.17 -17.59 7.30
N VAL A 510 25.27 -16.29 7.55
CA VAL A 510 26.46 -15.50 7.22
C VAL A 510 26.99 -14.85 8.49
N THR A 511 28.26 -15.12 8.79
CA THR A 511 28.96 -14.56 9.94
C THR A 511 29.90 -13.47 9.46
N LEU A 512 29.70 -12.24 9.94
CA LEU A 512 30.49 -11.07 9.56
C LEU A 512 31.05 -10.36 10.80
N SER A 513 32.23 -9.76 10.68
CA SER A 513 32.74 -8.88 11.73
C SER A 513 31.89 -7.62 11.93
N THR A 514 31.77 -7.17 13.18
CA THR A 514 31.00 -5.96 13.53
C THR A 514 31.56 -4.69 12.87
N SER A 515 32.89 -4.59 12.70
CA SER A 515 33.53 -3.47 11.99
C SER A 515 33.17 -3.45 10.51
N LEU A 516 33.10 -4.61 9.85
CA LEU A 516 32.73 -4.70 8.44
C LEU A 516 31.31 -4.20 8.22
N ILE A 517 30.37 -4.65 9.05
CA ILE A 517 28.97 -4.19 9.01
C ILE A 517 28.90 -2.68 9.22
N THR A 518 29.60 -2.17 10.23
CA THR A 518 29.64 -0.72 10.52
C THR A 518 30.22 0.06 9.33
N CYS A 519 31.28 -0.43 8.70
CA CYS A 519 31.91 0.22 7.55
C CYS A 519 31.01 0.20 6.31
N LEU A 520 30.30 -0.89 6.05
CA LEU A 520 29.33 -1.01 4.95
C LEU A 520 28.17 -0.03 5.15
N LEU A 521 27.55 -0.04 6.33
CA LEU A 521 26.45 0.87 6.66
C LEU A 521 26.89 2.34 6.63
N ALA A 522 28.11 2.64 7.05
CA ALA A 522 28.66 4.00 7.05
C ALA A 522 29.16 4.47 5.67
N GLY A 523 29.18 3.60 4.64
CA GLY A 523 29.73 3.93 3.33
C GLY A 523 31.25 4.09 3.30
N LYS A 524 31.96 3.52 4.29
CA LYS A 524 33.43 3.53 4.36
C LYS A 524 34.08 2.47 3.47
N THR A 525 33.35 1.40 3.20
CA THR A 525 33.69 0.37 2.22
C THR A 525 32.45 0.07 1.41
N THR A 526 32.62 -0.20 0.12
CA THR A 526 31.55 -0.75 -0.72
C THR A 526 31.46 -2.26 -0.50
N ALA A 527 30.31 -2.85 -0.83
CA ALA A 527 30.16 -4.31 -0.87
C ALA A 527 31.14 -4.95 -1.86
N GLU A 528 31.36 -4.32 -3.03
CA GLU A 528 32.31 -4.81 -4.03
C GLU A 528 33.74 -4.90 -3.47
N GLU A 529 34.15 -3.91 -2.67
CA GLU A 529 35.46 -3.93 -1.98
C GLU A 529 35.48 -4.96 -0.84
N ALA A 530 34.41 -5.04 -0.04
CA ALA A 530 34.29 -5.99 1.07
C ALA A 530 34.44 -7.45 0.61
N TRP A 531 33.89 -7.78 -0.56
CA TRP A 531 33.82 -9.14 -1.10
C TRP A 531 34.92 -9.46 -2.13
N LYS A 532 35.90 -8.56 -2.36
CA LYS A 532 36.94 -8.71 -3.40
C LYS A 532 37.96 -9.83 -3.13
N GLY A 533 38.07 -10.30 -1.89
CA GLY A 533 38.99 -11.38 -1.52
C GLY A 533 38.44 -12.76 -1.89
N GLU A 534 39.29 -13.68 -2.36
CA GLU A 534 38.90 -15.02 -2.82
C GLU A 534 38.01 -15.80 -1.82
N LYS A 535 38.32 -15.70 -0.51
CA LYS A 535 37.52 -16.32 0.57
C LYS A 535 36.18 -15.61 0.88
N ARG A 536 36.07 -14.33 0.52
CA ARG A 536 34.88 -13.48 0.79
C ARG A 536 33.99 -13.32 -0.42
N GLN A 537 34.49 -13.64 -1.61
CA GLN A 537 33.72 -13.63 -2.84
C GLN A 537 32.56 -14.61 -2.78
N GLU A 538 32.80 -15.80 -2.23
CA GLU A 538 31.77 -16.81 -1.99
C GLU A 538 30.63 -16.27 -1.10
N ILE A 539 30.95 -15.57 -0.02
CA ILE A 539 29.96 -14.91 0.84
C ILE A 539 29.15 -13.87 0.06
N GLY A 540 29.82 -13.03 -0.74
CA GLY A 540 29.17 -12.04 -1.59
C GLY A 540 28.23 -12.68 -2.62
N ASP A 541 28.62 -13.80 -3.21
CA ASP A 541 27.81 -14.56 -4.18
C ASP A 541 26.61 -15.22 -3.50
N PHE A 542 26.78 -15.82 -2.31
CA PHE A 542 25.68 -16.36 -1.50
C PHE A 542 24.65 -15.30 -1.13
N LEU A 543 25.10 -14.17 -0.57
CA LEU A 543 24.23 -13.05 -0.22
C LEU A 543 23.48 -12.53 -1.45
N ARG A 544 24.17 -12.42 -2.58
CA ARG A 544 23.56 -11.98 -3.84
C ARG A 544 22.52 -12.97 -4.31
N GLU A 545 22.79 -14.28 -4.27
CA GLU A 545 21.86 -15.34 -4.62
C GLU A 545 20.62 -15.33 -3.71
N ALA A 546 20.81 -15.10 -2.41
CA ALA A 546 19.75 -15.05 -1.43
C ALA A 546 18.78 -13.88 -1.64
N VAL A 547 19.32 -12.66 -1.74
CA VAL A 547 18.53 -11.47 -2.09
C VAL A 547 17.84 -11.67 -3.44
N ASN A 548 18.53 -12.30 -4.39
CA ASN A 548 18.00 -12.64 -5.70
C ASN A 548 16.84 -13.64 -5.67
N LYS A 549 16.78 -14.51 -4.65
CA LYS A 549 15.72 -15.50 -4.39
C LYS A 549 14.64 -14.97 -3.44
N GLY A 550 14.76 -13.73 -2.95
CA GLY A 550 13.84 -13.14 -1.98
C GLY A 550 13.94 -13.78 -0.58
N GLN A 551 15.10 -14.34 -0.22
CA GLN A 551 15.34 -14.84 1.13
C GLN A 551 15.49 -13.65 2.09
N GLU A 552 14.74 -13.68 3.19
CA GLU A 552 14.80 -12.66 4.24
C GLU A 552 15.65 -13.13 5.42
N ILE A 553 16.24 -12.18 6.16
CA ILE A 553 16.88 -12.46 7.44
C ILE A 553 15.78 -12.79 8.46
N ILE A 554 15.90 -13.95 9.11
CA ILE A 554 14.92 -14.49 10.06
C ILE A 554 15.45 -14.58 11.49
N ASP A 555 16.75 -14.34 11.68
CA ASP A 555 17.41 -14.39 12.98
C ASP A 555 18.77 -13.67 12.89
N SER A 556 19.26 -13.17 14.02
CA SER A 556 20.57 -12.54 14.14
C SER A 556 21.15 -12.74 15.54
N ILE A 557 22.40 -13.17 15.61
CA ILE A 557 23.07 -13.49 16.88
C ILE A 557 24.44 -12.80 16.91
N LEU A 558 24.72 -12.06 17.99
CA LEU A 558 26.05 -11.52 18.27
C LEU A 558 26.88 -12.57 19.04
N ASP A 559 27.97 -13.03 18.44
CA ASP A 559 28.95 -13.88 19.11
C ASP A 559 30.05 -13.01 19.74
N GLN A 560 30.07 -12.97 21.07
CA GLN A 560 31.03 -12.20 21.85
C GLN A 560 32.33 -12.97 22.18
N GLY A 561 32.52 -14.19 21.64
CA GLY A 561 33.78 -14.92 21.77
C GLY A 561 34.15 -15.24 23.22
N VAL A 562 33.43 -16.17 23.84
CA VAL A 562 33.45 -16.44 25.30
C VAL A 562 34.81 -16.94 25.86
N SER A 563 35.85 -17.17 25.05
CA SER A 563 37.07 -17.84 25.53
C SER A 563 38.43 -17.28 25.08
N VAL A 564 38.50 -16.26 24.22
CA VAL A 564 39.79 -15.65 23.85
C VAL A 564 39.64 -14.13 23.62
N PRO A 565 40.22 -13.26 24.46
CA PRO A 565 40.06 -11.80 24.42
C PRO A 565 40.79 -11.11 23.25
N LYS A 566 40.94 -11.78 22.10
CA LYS A 566 41.72 -11.30 20.95
C LYS A 566 40.97 -11.28 19.62
N CYS A 567 39.75 -11.81 19.55
CA CYS A 567 38.98 -11.81 18.31
C CYS A 567 37.93 -10.69 18.35
N GLU A 568 37.76 -10.04 17.22
CA GLU A 568 36.69 -9.06 17.02
C GLU A 568 35.31 -9.74 17.14
N PRO A 569 34.32 -9.13 17.81
CA PRO A 569 32.96 -9.65 17.84
C PRO A 569 32.39 -9.85 16.43
N GLN A 570 31.61 -10.92 16.26
CA GLN A 570 31.01 -11.29 14.98
C GLN A 570 29.50 -11.38 15.11
N ILE A 571 28.80 -11.08 14.02
CA ILE A 571 27.34 -11.21 13.95
C ILE A 571 27.02 -12.27 12.92
N THR A 572 26.23 -13.26 13.35
CA THR A 572 25.68 -14.29 12.46
C THR A 572 24.26 -13.90 12.08
N PHE A 573 23.98 -13.75 10.79
CA PHE A 573 22.64 -13.54 10.24
C PHE A 573 22.14 -14.82 9.61
N ARG A 574 20.94 -15.28 9.99
CA ARG A 574 20.30 -16.43 9.34
C ARG A 574 19.29 -15.97 8.31
N PHE A 575 19.38 -16.52 7.11
CA PHE A 575 18.44 -16.30 6.03
C PHE A 575 17.51 -17.50 5.92
N GLY A 576 16.21 -17.24 5.83
CA GLY A 576 15.20 -18.28 5.67
C GLY A 576 15.27 -18.98 4.32
N VAL A 577 14.52 -20.07 4.17
CA VAL A 577 14.39 -20.79 2.89
C VAL A 577 13.81 -19.86 1.83
N ALA A 578 14.26 -20.03 0.58
CA ALA A 578 13.69 -19.30 -0.56
C ALA A 578 12.18 -19.52 -0.63
N MET A 579 11.41 -18.50 -0.26
CA MET A 579 9.97 -18.52 -0.47
C MET A 579 9.73 -18.37 -1.97
N ASN A 580 9.29 -19.44 -2.63
CA ASN A 580 8.98 -19.43 -4.06
C ASN A 580 7.73 -18.56 -4.30
N THR A 581 7.91 -17.23 -4.33
CA THR A 581 6.84 -16.22 -4.14
C THR A 581 6.93 -15.06 -5.13
N SER A 582 7.61 -15.24 -6.26
CA SER A 582 7.86 -14.17 -7.24
C SER A 582 6.57 -13.62 -7.85
N ILE A 583 5.94 -12.60 -7.25
CA ILE A 583 4.85 -11.82 -7.89
C ILE A 583 5.45 -10.68 -8.72
N ARG A 584 6.68 -10.22 -8.44
CA ARG A 584 7.44 -9.31 -9.30
C ARG A 584 8.92 -9.65 -9.30
N GLU A 585 9.46 -10.08 -10.44
CA GLU A 585 10.91 -10.10 -10.63
C GLU A 585 11.41 -8.69 -11.02
N ASP A 586 11.74 -7.89 -10.01
CA ASP A 586 12.30 -6.54 -10.16
C ASP A 586 13.65 -6.49 -10.94
N LYS A 587 14.22 -7.66 -11.24
CA LYS A 587 15.52 -7.82 -11.91
C LYS A 587 15.53 -7.38 -13.38
N LYS A 588 14.45 -7.60 -14.13
CA LYS A 588 14.44 -7.23 -15.56
C LYS A 588 14.57 -5.72 -15.72
N VAL A 589 13.84 -4.98 -14.88
CA VAL A 589 13.84 -3.52 -14.84
C VAL A 589 15.19 -2.97 -14.34
N LEU A 590 15.79 -3.54 -13.30
CA LEU A 590 17.12 -3.12 -12.81
C LEU A 590 18.23 -3.32 -13.85
N ARG A 591 18.22 -4.44 -14.58
CA ARG A 591 19.20 -4.72 -15.64
C ARG A 591 19.04 -3.79 -16.83
N GLU A 592 17.80 -3.46 -17.23
CA GLU A 592 17.51 -2.51 -18.30
C GLU A 592 17.91 -1.08 -17.92
N ILE A 593 17.62 -0.63 -16.69
CA ILE A 593 18.04 0.70 -16.19
C ILE A 593 19.57 0.81 -16.12
N LYS A 594 20.26 -0.22 -15.62
CA LYS A 594 21.74 -0.24 -15.60
C LYS A 594 22.33 -0.22 -17.02
N LYS A 595 21.72 -0.91 -18.00
CA LYS A 595 22.11 -0.85 -19.42
C LYS A 595 21.88 0.55 -20.02
N GLN A 596 20.74 1.17 -19.78
CA GLN A 596 20.43 2.52 -20.29
C GLN A 596 21.35 3.59 -19.68
N LYS A 597 21.70 3.49 -18.39
CA LYS A 597 22.68 4.38 -17.75
C LYS A 597 24.09 4.22 -18.31
N LYS A 598 24.50 3.01 -18.70
CA LYS A 598 25.79 2.78 -19.38
C LYS A 598 25.80 3.40 -20.79
N GLN A 599 24.71 3.22 -21.55
CA GLN A 599 24.61 3.79 -22.90
C GLN A 599 24.60 5.33 -22.91
N LYS A 600 23.92 5.98 -21.96
CA LYS A 600 23.92 7.45 -21.82
C LYS A 600 25.26 8.06 -21.36
N LYS A 601 26.19 7.26 -20.84
CA LYS A 601 27.55 7.72 -20.48
C LYS A 601 28.57 7.51 -21.60
N SER A 602 28.23 6.72 -22.62
CA SER A 602 29.07 6.40 -23.78
C SER A 602 28.67 7.15 -25.06
N SER A 603 27.71 8.06 -24.95
CA SER A 603 27.25 9.03 -25.95
C SER A 603 27.31 10.40 -25.32
#